data_AF-A0A381VQ98-F1
#
_entry.id   AF-A0A381VQ98-F1
#
_cell.length_a   1.000
_cell.length_b   1.000
_cell.length_c   1.000
_cell.angle_alpha   90.00
_cell.angle_beta   90.00
_cell.angle_gamma   90.00
#
_symmetry.space_group_name_H-M   'P 1'
#
loop_
_entity.id
_entity.type
_entity.pdbx_description
1 polymer ?
#
loop_
_entity_poly.entity_id
_entity_poly.type
_entity_poly.pdbx_seq_one_letter_code
_entity_poly.pdbx_strand_id
1 'polypeptide(L)'
;MPRAAQPLAFLPILATLLVLAACGSEAPGGDQVGEAATTTVAAQAEVTETQTTTLSEAPTEAPTISVEATTTTTTTTSVPEEPTEVTVAPTVTVEAVPDPARYDFTAISPIVQDFVDERGLNGAGLIVVKADDGVIYHDHWGDFGPDRISLVASSSKMVVAGVLMRLHDDGLLDVDAPVADVVDWGTGNPEITPAQLISNSSGLVGLLPNPAYGPYVCQFLPIGTLQACAEQVFTTPDDDADIVPPDTEFRYGGAQWQVAGGVAEAASGKSWSVLIDEVYVQPCGLEALAFNNHFIQLAGDPNRYPAPFNSDPSTLAPTDNPNMEGGAYVTTGDYGALLLMHLRDGMCGESRVLSAASIDRMHSDRILEAYGDVAWGAGTGYGMGWWVDRETGRISDGGLYGSVPWLDLEDGYGAYLVVEADSGTGNVLAGLLYDVVEAAVTGSFR
;
A
#
# COMPACT_ATOMS: atom_id res chain seq x y z
N MET A 1 -40.75 28.97 12.27
CA MET A 1 -40.39 27.98 11.23
C MET A 1 -38.87 27.85 11.21
N PRO A 2 -38.32 26.75 11.74
CA PRO A 2 -37.03 26.24 11.31
C PRO A 2 -37.20 24.86 10.63
N ARG A 3 -36.30 24.58 9.69
CA ARG A 3 -36.23 23.37 8.85
C ARG A 3 -35.95 22.13 9.71
N ALA A 4 -36.73 21.08 9.49
CA ALA A 4 -36.51 19.76 10.07
C ALA A 4 -35.32 19.06 9.38
N ALA A 5 -34.41 18.51 10.18
CA ALA A 5 -33.36 17.60 9.75
C ALA A 5 -33.96 16.20 9.50
N GLN A 6 -33.58 15.58 8.39
CA GLN A 6 -33.95 14.21 8.04
C GLN A 6 -33.02 13.22 8.78
N PRO A 7 -33.51 12.04 9.22
CA PRO A 7 -32.64 11.00 9.77
C PRO A 7 -31.89 10.28 8.64
N LEU A 8 -30.60 10.03 8.87
CA LEU A 8 -29.72 9.23 8.02
C LEU A 8 -30.20 7.77 7.98
N ALA A 9 -30.65 7.33 6.82
CA ALA A 9 -30.87 5.92 6.53
C ALA A 9 -29.53 5.25 6.17
N PHE A 10 -29.17 4.20 6.89
CA PHE A 10 -28.09 3.29 6.51
C PHE A 10 -28.46 2.64 5.16
N LEU A 11 -27.70 2.96 4.11
CA LEU A 11 -27.80 2.26 2.82
C LEU A 11 -26.98 0.97 2.88
N PRO A 12 -27.51 -0.17 2.43
CA PRO A 12 -26.70 -1.37 2.22
C PRO A 12 -25.70 -1.13 1.08
N ILE A 13 -24.43 -1.43 1.33
CA ILE A 13 -23.35 -1.41 0.34
C ILE A 13 -23.64 -2.53 -0.67
N LEU A 14 -24.14 -2.18 -1.85
CA LEU A 14 -24.32 -3.11 -2.96
C LEU A 14 -23.03 -3.12 -3.79
N ALA A 15 -22.12 -4.05 -3.48
CA ALA A 15 -20.92 -4.27 -4.28
C ALA A 15 -21.32 -4.83 -5.65
N THR A 16 -21.12 -4.05 -6.71
CA THR A 16 -21.26 -4.53 -8.09
C THR A 16 -19.86 -4.85 -8.60
N LEU A 17 -19.54 -6.13 -8.75
CA LEU A 17 -18.24 -6.58 -9.29
C LEU A 17 -18.13 -6.27 -10.79
N LEU A 18 -17.03 -5.67 -11.20
CA LEU A 18 -16.48 -5.81 -12.54
C LEU A 18 -15.14 -6.56 -12.41
N VAL A 19 -15.16 -7.85 -12.68
CA VAL A 19 -13.93 -8.64 -12.88
C VAL A 19 -13.44 -8.30 -14.28
N LEU A 20 -12.36 -7.52 -14.37
CA LEU A 20 -11.70 -7.23 -15.65
C LEU A 20 -10.74 -8.37 -15.98
N ALA A 21 -11.17 -9.23 -16.89
CA ALA A 21 -10.30 -10.16 -17.60
C ALA A 21 -9.40 -9.36 -18.56
N ALA A 22 -8.10 -9.30 -18.28
CA ALA A 22 -7.09 -8.98 -19.28
C ALA A 22 -6.55 -10.31 -19.83
N CYS A 23 -6.96 -10.68 -21.03
CA CYS A 23 -6.35 -11.76 -21.80
C CYS A 23 -6.38 -11.41 -23.29
N GLY A 24 -5.19 -11.44 -23.90
CA GLY A 24 -4.90 -12.11 -25.18
C GLY A 24 -5.71 -11.72 -26.41
N SER A 25 -5.01 -11.19 -27.41
CA SER A 25 -5.43 -10.90 -28.77
C SER A 25 -5.91 -12.12 -29.61
N GLU A 26 -6.99 -11.88 -30.40
CA GLU A 26 -7.46 -12.47 -31.69
C GLU A 26 -7.91 -13.96 -31.77
N ALA A 27 -8.96 -14.41 -32.49
CA ALA A 27 -10.14 -13.92 -33.24
C ALA A 27 -11.01 -15.17 -33.66
N PRO A 28 -12.00 -15.11 -34.61
CA PRO A 28 -13.45 -14.94 -34.41
C PRO A 28 -14.33 -16.18 -34.69
N GLY A 29 -15.57 -16.18 -34.17
CA GLY A 29 -16.67 -16.95 -34.76
C GLY A 29 -17.86 -17.26 -33.83
N GLY A 30 -19.08 -16.96 -34.29
CA GLY A 30 -20.28 -17.74 -33.90
C GLY A 30 -21.35 -17.04 -33.04
N ASP A 31 -22.26 -16.40 -33.76
CA ASP A 31 -23.65 -16.01 -33.48
C ASP A 31 -24.49 -16.80 -32.43
N GLN A 32 -25.46 -16.07 -31.83
CA GLN A 32 -26.78 -16.46 -31.27
C GLN A 32 -27.06 -16.54 -29.74
N VAL A 33 -27.83 -15.52 -29.29
CA VAL A 33 -29.14 -15.52 -28.56
C VAL A 33 -29.31 -16.21 -27.20
N GLY A 34 -29.84 -15.46 -26.21
CA GLY A 34 -30.60 -16.01 -25.09
C GLY A 34 -30.83 -15.07 -23.89
N GLU A 35 -31.82 -14.19 -23.98
CA GLU A 35 -32.27 -13.27 -22.92
C GLU A 35 -33.19 -14.00 -21.91
N ALA A 36 -32.98 -13.81 -20.60
CA ALA A 36 -33.94 -14.19 -19.57
C ALA A 36 -33.94 -13.21 -18.38
N ALA A 37 -35.06 -12.51 -18.24
CA ALA A 37 -35.36 -11.53 -17.21
C ALA A 37 -35.59 -12.15 -15.82
N THR A 38 -35.30 -11.41 -14.76
CA THR A 38 -35.72 -11.74 -13.39
C THR A 38 -36.45 -10.55 -12.76
N THR A 39 -37.66 -10.84 -12.26
CA THR A 39 -38.62 -9.90 -11.68
C THR A 39 -38.36 -9.71 -10.18
N THR A 40 -38.21 -8.47 -9.73
CA THR A 40 -38.04 -8.11 -8.31
C THR A 40 -39.40 -7.88 -7.63
N VAL A 41 -39.61 -8.44 -6.44
CA VAL A 41 -40.71 -8.10 -5.52
C VAL A 41 -40.12 -7.56 -4.23
N ALA A 42 -40.46 -6.31 -3.90
CA ALA A 42 -40.06 -5.64 -2.66
C ALA A 42 -41.15 -5.79 -1.59
N ALA A 43 -40.74 -6.03 -0.34
CA ALA A 43 -41.60 -5.95 0.85
C ALA A 43 -40.99 -4.98 1.87
N GLN A 44 -41.81 -4.03 2.32
CA GLN A 44 -41.49 -2.99 3.31
C GLN A 44 -41.76 -3.49 4.73
N ALA A 45 -40.97 -3.02 5.71
CA ALA A 45 -41.30 -3.13 7.14
C ALA A 45 -41.12 -1.77 7.84
N GLU A 46 -42.16 -1.42 8.60
CA GLU A 46 -42.38 -0.23 9.43
C GLU A 46 -41.55 -0.27 10.74
N VAL A 47 -41.13 0.90 11.24
CA VAL A 47 -40.51 1.06 12.56
C VAL A 47 -41.33 2.00 13.43
N THR A 48 -41.59 1.58 14.66
CA THR A 48 -42.29 2.31 15.74
C THR A 48 -41.29 3.12 16.57
N GLU A 49 -41.59 4.40 16.79
CA GLU A 49 -40.74 5.36 17.52
C GLU A 49 -41.10 5.39 19.02
N THR A 50 -40.12 5.53 19.92
CA THR A 50 -40.36 5.87 21.33
C THR A 50 -39.35 6.91 21.82
N GLN A 51 -39.88 7.87 22.58
CA GLN A 51 -39.33 9.15 22.99
C GLN A 51 -38.12 9.07 23.93
N THR A 52 -37.22 10.07 23.85
CA THR A 52 -36.23 10.38 24.89
C THR A 52 -36.42 11.81 25.39
N THR A 53 -36.43 11.94 26.72
CA THR A 53 -36.63 13.17 27.49
C THR A 53 -35.32 13.95 27.66
N THR A 54 -35.41 15.27 27.54
CA THR A 54 -34.34 16.27 27.67
C THR A 54 -33.96 16.56 29.13
N LEU A 55 -32.69 16.88 29.38
CA LEU A 55 -32.25 17.72 30.49
C LEU A 55 -31.04 18.59 30.08
N SER A 56 -31.10 19.85 30.49
CA SER A 56 -30.28 21.00 30.12
C SER A 56 -29.53 21.48 31.35
N GLU A 57 -28.25 21.84 31.22
CA GLU A 57 -27.61 22.78 32.14
C GLU A 57 -26.41 23.51 31.50
N ALA A 58 -26.15 24.72 32.02
CA ALA A 58 -25.54 25.89 31.40
C ALA A 58 -24.00 26.02 31.59
N PRO A 59 -23.31 26.97 30.92
CA PRO A 59 -21.85 27.06 30.91
C PRO A 59 -21.29 27.85 32.10
N THR A 60 -20.13 27.44 32.60
CA THR A 60 -19.36 28.13 33.66
C THR A 60 -18.25 28.98 33.05
N GLU A 61 -18.24 30.25 33.43
CA GLU A 61 -17.24 31.29 33.16
C GLU A 61 -15.94 31.06 33.96
N ALA A 62 -14.78 31.36 33.36
CA ALA A 62 -13.50 31.52 34.07
C ALA A 62 -12.71 32.70 33.47
N PRO A 63 -11.89 33.42 34.27
CA PRO A 63 -11.67 34.85 34.10
C PRO A 63 -10.43 35.24 33.29
N THR A 64 -10.49 36.47 32.75
CA THR A 64 -9.44 37.24 32.08
C THR A 64 -8.42 37.79 33.09
N ILE A 65 -7.11 37.67 32.83
CA ILE A 65 -6.06 38.48 33.47
C ILE A 65 -5.09 38.98 32.39
N SER A 66 -4.88 40.30 32.36
CA SER A 66 -3.94 41.01 31.49
C SER A 66 -2.84 41.70 32.32
N VAL A 67 -1.59 41.43 31.90
CA VAL A 67 -0.38 42.27 31.80
C VAL A 67 0.24 42.90 33.06
N GLU A 68 1.54 42.61 33.29
CA GLU A 68 2.54 43.65 33.57
C GLU A 68 3.95 43.26 33.07
N ALA A 69 4.60 44.17 32.36
CA ALA A 69 5.94 44.04 31.80
C ALA A 69 6.99 44.54 32.79
N THR A 70 8.08 43.80 32.99
CA THR A 70 9.25 44.27 33.75
C THR A 70 10.49 44.28 32.87
N THR A 71 11.06 45.47 32.70
CA THR A 71 12.29 45.76 31.97
C THR A 71 13.50 45.38 32.82
N THR A 72 14.46 44.61 32.28
CA THR A 72 15.75 44.37 32.95
C THR A 72 16.88 44.86 32.05
N THR A 73 17.65 45.82 32.56
CA THR A 73 18.84 46.40 31.95
C THR A 73 20.05 45.53 32.28
N THR A 74 20.79 45.05 31.27
CA THR A 74 22.06 44.33 31.47
C THR A 74 23.22 45.16 30.94
N THR A 75 24.17 45.42 31.83
CA THR A 75 25.42 46.15 31.59
C THR A 75 26.42 45.27 30.83
N THR A 76 26.87 45.73 29.66
CA THR A 76 27.89 45.06 28.85
C THR A 76 29.29 45.29 29.42
N THR A 77 29.97 44.19 29.79
CA THR A 77 31.43 44.17 30.03
C THR A 77 32.07 43.49 28.83
N SER A 78 33.02 44.16 28.17
CA SER A 78 33.73 43.68 26.99
C SER A 78 34.88 42.73 27.37
N VAL A 79 34.93 41.56 26.73
CA VAL A 79 36.04 40.59 26.74
C VAL A 79 36.46 40.33 25.28
N PRO A 80 37.76 40.14 24.97
CA PRO A 80 38.29 40.21 23.59
C PRO A 80 38.00 38.96 22.74
N GLU A 81 37.83 39.16 21.43
CA GLU A 81 37.68 38.16 20.37
C GLU A 81 38.86 37.15 20.31
N GLU A 82 38.52 35.86 20.41
CA GLU A 82 39.30 34.76 19.82
C GLU A 82 38.83 34.52 18.37
N PRO A 83 39.72 34.07 17.47
CA PRO A 83 39.39 33.93 16.06
C PRO A 83 38.41 32.78 15.84
N THR A 84 37.28 33.10 15.21
CA THR A 84 36.24 32.15 14.81
C THR A 84 36.80 31.17 13.77
N GLU A 85 36.89 29.91 14.16
CA GLU A 85 37.09 28.79 13.25
C GLU A 85 35.84 28.67 12.36
N VAL A 86 36.02 28.80 11.05
CA VAL A 86 34.94 28.69 10.07
C VAL A 86 34.59 27.22 9.92
N THR A 87 33.55 26.78 10.63
CA THR A 87 32.94 25.47 10.42
C THR A 87 32.29 25.46 9.03
N VAL A 88 32.95 24.82 8.08
CA VAL A 88 32.40 24.60 6.73
C VAL A 88 31.22 23.64 6.86
N ALA A 89 30.04 24.07 6.43
CA ALA A 89 28.84 23.24 6.38
C ALA A 89 29.09 21.98 5.52
N PRO A 90 28.51 20.82 5.86
CA PRO A 90 28.65 19.62 5.04
C PRO A 90 28.09 19.92 3.65
N THR A 91 28.93 19.73 2.64
CA THR A 91 28.51 19.80 1.24
C THR A 91 27.64 18.57 0.98
N VAL A 92 26.34 18.77 0.83
CA VAL A 92 25.45 17.76 0.25
C VAL A 92 25.96 17.50 -1.15
N THR A 93 26.56 16.33 -1.34
CA THR A 93 26.94 15.86 -2.67
C THR A 93 25.65 15.38 -3.31
N VAL A 94 25.03 16.26 -4.10
CA VAL A 94 23.98 15.85 -5.05
C VAL A 94 24.66 14.84 -5.98
N GLU A 95 24.21 13.59 -5.95
CA GLU A 95 24.64 12.59 -6.92
C GLU A 95 24.51 13.18 -8.33
N ALA A 96 25.58 13.08 -9.12
CA ALA A 96 25.59 13.61 -10.47
C ALA A 96 24.52 12.89 -11.29
N VAL A 97 23.70 13.67 -12.01
CA VAL A 97 22.79 13.16 -13.04
C VAL A 97 23.63 12.30 -14.00
N PRO A 98 23.28 11.02 -14.23
CA PRO A 98 24.05 10.14 -15.09
C PRO A 98 24.17 10.71 -16.50
N ASP A 99 25.27 10.39 -17.17
CA ASP A 99 25.59 10.81 -18.53
C ASP A 99 24.40 10.53 -19.47
N PRO A 100 23.80 11.54 -20.14
CA PRO A 100 22.70 11.35 -21.08
C PRO A 100 23.05 10.45 -22.28
N ALA A 101 24.30 10.00 -22.41
CA ALA A 101 24.72 9.04 -23.42
C ALA A 101 24.33 7.57 -23.13
N ARG A 102 23.87 7.20 -21.93
CA ARG A 102 23.64 5.79 -21.56
C ARG A 102 22.20 5.29 -21.74
N TYR A 103 21.19 6.12 -21.49
CA TYR A 103 19.78 5.73 -21.49
C TYR A 103 18.95 6.65 -22.39
N ASP A 104 17.99 6.08 -23.14
CA ASP A 104 17.09 6.85 -24.02
C ASP A 104 15.63 6.67 -23.62
N PHE A 105 15.14 7.59 -22.78
CA PHE A 105 13.76 7.63 -22.32
C PHE A 105 12.85 8.53 -23.17
N THR A 106 13.30 8.99 -24.34
CA THR A 106 12.56 9.98 -25.15
C THR A 106 11.18 9.49 -25.61
N ALA A 107 10.98 8.17 -25.70
CA ALA A 107 9.72 7.55 -26.08
C ALA A 107 8.65 7.58 -24.98
N ILE A 108 9.02 7.76 -23.69
CA ILE A 108 8.07 7.68 -22.56
C ILE A 108 7.10 8.85 -22.57
N SER A 109 7.61 10.08 -22.60
CA SER A 109 6.79 11.27 -22.36
C SER A 109 5.61 11.43 -23.33
N PRO A 110 5.76 11.20 -24.65
CA PRO A 110 4.62 11.22 -25.57
C PRO A 110 3.54 10.18 -25.21
N ILE A 111 3.93 8.95 -24.85
CA ILE A 111 2.98 7.88 -24.51
C ILE A 111 2.18 8.24 -23.26
N VAL A 112 2.86 8.72 -22.22
CA VAL A 112 2.20 9.07 -20.95
C VAL A 112 1.30 10.30 -21.13
N GLN A 113 1.78 11.34 -21.84
CA GLN A 113 0.99 12.54 -22.07
C GLN A 113 -0.27 12.25 -22.89
N ASP A 114 -0.14 11.50 -24.00
CA ASP A 114 -1.29 11.10 -24.82
C ASP A 114 -2.29 10.28 -23.99
N PHE A 115 -1.81 9.36 -23.16
CA PHE A 115 -2.67 8.54 -22.30
C PHE A 115 -3.41 9.37 -21.25
N VAL A 116 -2.72 10.29 -20.57
CA VAL A 116 -3.31 11.21 -19.58
C VAL A 116 -4.40 12.06 -20.22
N ASP A 117 -4.13 12.62 -21.40
CA ASP A 117 -5.06 13.48 -22.13
C ASP A 117 -6.28 12.71 -22.66
N GLU A 118 -6.07 11.54 -23.28
CA GLU A 118 -7.15 10.70 -23.84
C GLU A 118 -8.10 10.16 -22.76
N ARG A 119 -7.55 9.83 -21.58
CA ARG A 119 -8.32 9.29 -20.46
C ARG A 119 -8.86 10.37 -19.52
N GLY A 120 -8.44 11.63 -19.69
CA GLY A 120 -8.83 12.74 -18.83
C GLY A 120 -8.36 12.56 -17.38
N LEU A 121 -7.16 12.03 -17.19
CA LEU A 121 -6.56 11.87 -15.86
C LEU A 121 -6.08 13.23 -15.33
N ASN A 122 -6.00 13.37 -14.01
CA ASN A 122 -5.39 14.56 -13.41
C ASN A 122 -3.87 14.62 -13.63
N GLY A 123 -3.23 13.46 -13.84
CA GLY A 123 -1.81 13.36 -14.13
C GLY A 123 -1.27 11.95 -13.94
N ALA A 124 0.06 11.85 -13.97
CA ALA A 124 0.81 10.62 -13.72
C ALA A 124 2.20 10.94 -13.15
N GLY A 125 2.80 9.99 -12.46
CA GLY A 125 4.21 10.02 -12.10
C GLY A 125 4.90 8.71 -12.47
N LEU A 126 6.14 8.79 -12.96
CA LEU A 126 6.96 7.62 -13.27
C LEU A 126 8.38 7.86 -12.76
N ILE A 127 8.89 6.89 -11.99
CA ILE A 127 10.30 6.81 -11.63
C ILE A 127 10.86 5.47 -12.11
N VAL A 128 12.09 5.47 -12.64
CA VAL A 128 12.84 4.29 -13.05
C VAL A 128 14.19 4.32 -12.33
N VAL A 129 14.53 3.19 -11.71
CA VAL A 129 15.76 2.99 -10.94
C VAL A 129 16.56 1.82 -11.49
N LYS A 130 17.89 1.89 -11.39
CA LYS A 130 18.83 0.85 -11.76
C LYS A 130 19.71 0.52 -10.56
N ALA A 131 19.95 -0.77 -10.30
CA ALA A 131 20.76 -1.23 -9.19
C ALA A 131 22.09 -0.45 -9.05
N ASP A 132 22.83 -0.31 -10.14
CA ASP A 132 24.16 0.32 -10.13
C ASP A 132 24.13 1.85 -10.22
N ASP A 133 23.13 2.42 -10.90
CA ASP A 133 23.14 3.83 -11.29
C ASP A 133 22.15 4.70 -10.49
N GLY A 134 21.33 4.11 -9.61
CA GLY A 134 20.33 4.83 -8.83
C GLY A 134 19.13 5.24 -9.66
N VAL A 135 18.62 6.46 -9.47
CA VAL A 135 17.49 6.99 -10.26
C VAL A 135 17.99 7.40 -11.65
N ILE A 136 17.44 6.76 -12.69
CA ILE A 136 17.85 6.99 -14.09
C ILE A 136 16.78 7.69 -14.92
N TYR A 137 15.53 7.73 -14.44
CA TYR A 137 14.44 8.53 -14.98
C TYR A 137 13.46 8.88 -13.87
N HIS A 138 12.97 10.12 -13.83
CA HIS A 138 11.92 10.54 -12.91
C HIS A 138 11.19 11.74 -13.51
N ASP A 139 9.92 11.55 -13.83
CA ASP A 139 9.12 12.57 -14.50
C ASP A 139 7.66 12.52 -14.05
N HIS A 140 6.96 13.62 -14.27
CA HIS A 140 5.59 13.84 -13.83
C HIS A 140 4.79 14.58 -14.89
N TRP A 141 3.49 14.28 -14.96
CA TRP A 141 2.56 14.87 -15.92
C TRP A 141 1.31 15.39 -15.21
N GLY A 142 0.71 16.44 -15.75
CA GLY A 142 -0.49 17.06 -15.18
C GLY A 142 -0.26 17.68 -13.80
N ASP A 143 -1.12 17.34 -12.84
CA ASP A 143 -1.08 17.83 -11.45
C ASP A 143 -0.06 17.09 -10.57
N PHE A 144 0.74 16.17 -11.15
CA PHE A 144 1.76 15.43 -10.42
C PHE A 144 3.06 16.23 -10.33
N GLY A 145 3.74 16.05 -9.22
CA GLY A 145 5.09 16.56 -8.96
C GLY A 145 5.80 15.66 -7.95
N PRO A 146 7.07 15.95 -7.63
CA PRO A 146 7.88 15.10 -6.76
C PRO A 146 7.26 14.91 -5.37
N ASP A 147 6.61 15.95 -4.84
CA ASP A 147 6.04 15.96 -3.49
C ASP A 147 4.60 15.44 -3.43
N ARG A 148 4.02 15.00 -4.56
CA ARG A 148 2.65 14.48 -4.58
C ARG A 148 2.61 13.13 -3.87
N ILE A 149 1.87 13.08 -2.77
CA ILE A 149 1.60 11.88 -1.99
C ILE A 149 0.36 11.22 -2.59
N SER A 150 0.45 9.93 -2.92
CA SER A 150 -0.68 9.15 -3.41
C SER A 150 -0.99 7.98 -2.50
N LEU A 151 -2.27 7.67 -2.31
CA LEU A 151 -2.70 6.38 -1.75
C LEU A 151 -2.42 5.28 -2.78
N VAL A 152 -1.73 4.21 -2.38
CA VAL A 152 -1.24 3.19 -3.35
C VAL A 152 -1.93 1.84 -3.24
N ALA A 153 -2.89 1.70 -2.32
CA ALA A 153 -3.66 0.47 -2.14
C ALA A 153 -2.73 -0.77 -2.13
N SER A 154 -3.03 -1.82 -2.90
CA SER A 154 -2.28 -3.09 -2.88
C SER A 154 -0.76 -2.98 -3.02
N SER A 155 -0.23 -1.91 -3.64
CA SER A 155 1.21 -1.63 -3.68
C SER A 155 1.84 -1.39 -2.29
N SER A 156 1.05 -1.50 -1.21
CA SER A 156 1.49 -1.55 0.19
C SER A 156 2.10 -2.91 0.57
N LYS A 157 1.75 -3.99 -0.14
CA LYS A 157 1.97 -5.37 0.31
C LYS A 157 3.46 -5.71 0.39
N MET A 158 4.27 -5.28 -0.59
CA MET A 158 5.71 -5.48 -0.52
C MET A 158 6.35 -4.79 0.71
N VAL A 159 5.82 -3.63 1.11
CA VAL A 159 6.28 -2.90 2.31
C VAL A 159 5.95 -3.68 3.57
N VAL A 160 4.71 -4.20 3.68
CA VAL A 160 4.28 -5.02 4.82
C VAL A 160 5.09 -6.30 4.92
N ALA A 161 5.25 -7.03 3.82
CA ALA A 161 6.03 -8.25 3.77
C ALA A 161 7.47 -8.02 4.23
N GLY A 162 8.10 -6.93 3.79
CA GLY A 162 9.46 -6.60 4.23
C GLY A 162 9.55 -6.23 5.72
N VAL A 163 8.52 -5.67 6.37
CA VAL A 163 8.53 -5.50 7.84
C VAL A 163 8.61 -6.87 8.53
N LEU A 164 7.82 -7.85 8.11
CA LEU A 164 7.86 -9.19 8.68
C LEU A 164 9.22 -9.87 8.43
N MET A 165 9.77 -9.73 7.22
CA MET A 165 11.09 -10.25 6.90
C MET A 165 12.21 -9.55 7.67
N ARG A 166 12.06 -8.27 7.99
CA ARG A 166 13.01 -7.58 8.88
C ARG A 166 12.96 -8.16 10.29
N LEU A 167 11.76 -8.37 10.84
CA LEU A 167 11.62 -9.02 12.15
C LEU A 167 12.19 -10.45 12.13
N HIS A 168 12.14 -11.12 10.98
CA HIS A 168 12.82 -12.40 10.76
C HIS A 168 14.33 -12.31 10.80
N ASP A 169 14.91 -11.38 10.05
CA ASP A 169 16.35 -11.14 10.05
C ASP A 169 16.89 -10.79 11.45
N ASP A 170 16.11 -10.04 12.24
CA ASP A 170 16.44 -9.66 13.61
C ASP A 170 16.21 -10.79 14.64
N GLY A 171 15.63 -11.92 14.21
CA GLY A 171 15.33 -13.08 15.08
C GLY A 171 14.18 -12.86 16.07
N LEU A 172 13.34 -11.85 15.82
CA LEU A 172 12.15 -11.54 16.61
C LEU A 172 10.92 -12.32 16.14
N LEU A 173 10.92 -12.77 14.89
CA LEU A 173 9.85 -13.55 14.27
C LEU A 173 10.44 -14.68 13.44
N ASP A 174 9.94 -15.91 13.56
CA ASP A 174 10.20 -16.92 12.54
C ASP A 174 9.00 -16.95 11.58
N VAL A 175 9.18 -16.50 10.34
CA VAL A 175 8.09 -16.42 9.37
C VAL A 175 7.58 -17.80 8.93
N ASP A 176 8.35 -18.86 9.18
CA ASP A 176 7.96 -20.24 8.90
C ASP A 176 7.42 -20.98 10.14
N ALA A 177 7.49 -20.35 11.32
CA ALA A 177 6.87 -20.89 12.53
C ALA A 177 5.38 -20.49 12.59
N PRO A 178 4.54 -21.27 13.28
CA PRO A 178 3.14 -20.90 13.49
C PRO A 178 2.97 -19.55 14.18
N VAL A 179 1.93 -18.81 13.80
CA VAL A 179 1.53 -17.57 14.47
C VAL A 179 1.31 -17.78 15.98
N ALA A 180 0.84 -18.97 16.37
CA ALA A 180 0.65 -19.37 17.76
C ALA A 180 1.91 -19.31 18.63
N ASP A 181 3.11 -19.28 18.04
CA ASP A 181 4.36 -19.14 18.78
C ASP A 181 4.62 -17.70 19.26
N VAL A 182 3.93 -16.72 18.67
CA VAL A 182 4.08 -15.29 18.97
C VAL A 182 2.92 -14.78 19.83
N VAL A 183 1.71 -15.29 19.61
CA VAL A 183 0.47 -14.77 20.19
C VAL A 183 -0.49 -15.88 20.62
N ASP A 184 -1.10 -15.74 21.79
CA ASP A 184 -2.02 -16.75 22.34
C ASP A 184 -3.25 -17.00 21.45
N TRP A 185 -3.79 -15.95 20.83
CA TRP A 185 -4.92 -16.05 19.90
C TRP A 185 -4.57 -16.79 18.60
N GLY A 186 -3.28 -16.99 18.31
CA GLY A 186 -2.81 -17.82 17.20
C GLY A 186 -3.30 -19.27 17.28
N THR A 187 -3.68 -19.75 18.47
CA THR A 187 -4.25 -21.09 18.70
C THR A 187 -5.60 -21.32 17.99
N GLY A 188 -6.29 -20.27 17.53
CA GLY A 188 -7.48 -20.41 16.68
C GLY A 188 -7.17 -20.99 15.29
N ASN A 189 -5.96 -20.76 14.78
CA ASN A 189 -5.46 -21.30 13.52
C ASN A 189 -4.00 -21.78 13.68
N PRO A 190 -3.78 -22.91 14.39
CA PRO A 190 -2.47 -23.28 14.92
C PRO A 190 -1.46 -23.72 13.87
N GLU A 191 -1.87 -23.89 12.61
CA GLU A 191 -0.99 -24.30 11.50
C GLU A 191 -0.58 -23.12 10.60
N ILE A 192 -1.24 -21.95 10.72
CA ILE A 192 -0.95 -20.80 9.85
C ILE A 192 0.36 -20.13 10.28
N THR A 193 1.23 -19.87 9.30
CA THR A 193 2.52 -19.17 9.45
C THR A 193 2.47 -17.76 8.87
N PRO A 194 3.31 -16.82 9.34
CA PRO A 194 3.41 -15.50 8.73
C PRO A 194 3.74 -15.52 7.24
N ALA A 195 4.60 -16.45 6.81
CA ALA A 195 4.97 -16.58 5.41
C ALA A 195 3.78 -16.98 4.52
N GLN A 196 2.84 -17.78 5.03
CA GLN A 196 1.58 -18.09 4.31
C GLN A 196 0.62 -16.89 4.26
N LEU A 197 0.58 -16.06 5.31
CA LEU A 197 -0.24 -14.84 5.32
C LEU A 197 0.21 -13.86 4.22
N ILE A 198 1.51 -13.56 4.15
CA ILE A 198 2.06 -12.56 3.22
C ILE A 198 2.30 -13.08 1.79
N SER A 199 1.99 -14.35 1.52
CA SER A 199 1.95 -14.94 0.18
C SER A 199 0.55 -15.27 -0.31
N ASN A 200 -0.49 -14.92 0.46
CA ASN A 200 -1.88 -15.25 0.16
C ASN A 200 -2.19 -16.77 0.08
N SER A 201 -1.51 -17.58 0.89
CA SER A 201 -1.70 -19.04 0.95
C SER A 201 -2.08 -19.53 2.35
N SER A 202 -2.57 -18.65 3.22
CA SER A 202 -3.00 -19.00 4.59
C SER A 202 -4.27 -19.85 4.65
N GLY A 203 -5.07 -19.86 3.58
CA GLY A 203 -6.37 -20.53 3.53
C GLY A 203 -7.53 -19.69 4.09
N LEU A 204 -7.25 -18.54 4.72
CA LEU A 204 -8.26 -17.55 5.11
C LEU A 204 -9.01 -17.01 3.88
N VAL A 205 -10.23 -16.51 4.10
CA VAL A 205 -11.03 -15.91 3.03
C VAL A 205 -10.40 -14.59 2.58
N GLY A 206 -9.83 -14.58 1.37
CA GLY A 206 -9.25 -13.40 0.72
C GLY A 206 -10.26 -12.55 -0.05
N LEU A 207 -9.77 -11.50 -0.72
CA LEU A 207 -10.57 -10.59 -1.55
C LEU A 207 -11.11 -11.23 -2.83
N LEU A 208 -10.39 -12.18 -3.43
CA LEU A 208 -10.89 -12.87 -4.63
C LEU A 208 -12.03 -13.84 -4.32
N PRO A 209 -11.94 -14.70 -3.29
CA PRO A 209 -13.07 -15.50 -2.85
C PRO A 209 -14.27 -14.64 -2.42
N ASN A 210 -14.05 -13.59 -1.61
CA ASN A 210 -15.11 -12.69 -1.19
C ASN A 210 -14.58 -11.31 -0.73
N PRO A 211 -14.71 -10.26 -1.55
CA PRO A 211 -14.15 -8.93 -1.23
C PRO A 211 -14.87 -8.18 -0.12
N ALA A 212 -16.07 -8.64 0.27
CA ALA A 212 -16.89 -8.02 1.33
C ALA A 212 -17.23 -9.03 2.43
N TYR A 213 -16.29 -9.94 2.73
CA TYR A 213 -16.49 -10.99 3.71
C TYR A 213 -16.78 -10.44 5.11
N GLY A 214 -18.02 -10.62 5.57
CA GLY A 214 -18.56 -10.00 6.79
C GLY A 214 -17.74 -10.26 8.05
N PRO A 215 -17.32 -11.50 8.35
CA PRO A 215 -16.52 -11.82 9.54
C PRO A 215 -15.21 -11.01 9.65
N TYR A 216 -14.63 -10.61 8.51
CA TYR A 216 -13.36 -9.90 8.44
C TYR A 216 -13.51 -8.40 8.18
N VAL A 217 -14.70 -7.82 8.40
CA VAL A 217 -14.97 -6.41 8.09
C VAL A 217 -14.05 -5.42 8.84
N CYS A 218 -13.49 -5.82 9.98
CA CYS A 218 -12.58 -4.98 10.78
C CYS A 218 -11.38 -4.45 9.97
N GLN A 219 -10.96 -5.16 8.92
CA GLN A 219 -9.85 -4.74 8.05
C GLN A 219 -10.08 -3.39 7.37
N PHE A 220 -11.35 -2.99 7.16
CA PHE A 220 -11.73 -1.75 6.48
C PHE A 220 -12.12 -0.63 7.46
N LEU A 221 -12.11 -0.91 8.77
CA LEU A 221 -12.56 0.05 9.78
C LEU A 221 -11.36 0.71 10.47
N PRO A 222 -11.27 2.06 10.52
CA PRO A 222 -10.18 2.77 11.19
C PRO A 222 -10.34 2.79 12.73
N ILE A 223 -11.18 1.91 13.29
CA ILE A 223 -11.46 1.83 14.72
C ILE A 223 -10.85 0.56 15.30
N GLY A 224 -10.63 0.57 16.62
CA GLY A 224 -9.94 -0.52 17.30
C GLY A 224 -8.43 -0.50 17.03
N THR A 225 -7.79 -1.65 17.20
CA THR A 225 -6.35 -1.81 16.99
C THR A 225 -6.09 -2.91 15.96
N LEU A 226 -4.93 -2.84 15.31
CA LEU A 226 -4.47 -3.85 14.36
C LEU A 226 -4.44 -5.25 14.98
N GLN A 227 -3.88 -5.39 16.19
CA GLN A 227 -3.89 -6.66 16.93
C GLN A 227 -5.31 -7.16 17.28
N ALA A 228 -6.25 -6.28 17.63
CA ALA A 228 -7.62 -6.70 17.92
C ALA A 228 -8.35 -7.20 16.65
N CYS A 229 -8.11 -6.56 15.49
CA CYS A 229 -8.62 -7.06 14.22
C CYS A 229 -7.98 -8.40 13.84
N ALA A 230 -6.66 -8.56 14.03
CA ALA A 230 -5.96 -9.82 13.82
C ALA A 230 -6.53 -10.96 14.68
N GLU A 231 -6.73 -10.72 15.99
CA GLU A 231 -7.35 -11.69 16.90
C GLU A 231 -8.77 -12.04 16.47
N GLN A 232 -9.59 -11.04 16.09
CA GLN A 232 -10.94 -11.30 15.61
C GLN A 232 -10.94 -12.22 14.38
N VAL A 233 -10.06 -11.96 13.41
CA VAL A 233 -9.95 -12.75 12.17
C VAL A 233 -9.52 -14.19 12.48
N PHE A 234 -8.61 -14.39 13.43
CA PHE A 234 -8.09 -15.72 13.77
C PHE A 234 -8.98 -16.56 14.68
N THR A 235 -9.94 -15.96 15.38
CA THR A 235 -10.72 -16.63 16.44
C THR A 235 -12.22 -16.64 16.21
N THR A 236 -12.70 -15.97 15.17
CA THR A 236 -14.11 -16.03 14.79
C THR A 236 -14.48 -17.45 14.37
N PRO A 237 -15.63 -18.00 14.81
CA PRO A 237 -16.14 -19.27 14.30
C PRO A 237 -17.02 -19.09 13.04
N ASP A 238 -17.32 -17.83 12.68
CA ASP A 238 -18.23 -17.52 11.58
C ASP A 238 -17.61 -17.82 10.19
N ASP A 239 -16.34 -18.19 10.14
CA ASP A 239 -15.59 -18.56 8.93
C ASP A 239 -15.18 -20.04 8.83
N ASP A 240 -15.49 -20.86 9.85
CA ASP A 240 -15.13 -22.29 9.93
C ASP A 240 -15.50 -23.09 8.66
N ALA A 241 -16.57 -22.68 7.98
CA ALA A 241 -17.07 -23.34 6.77
C ALA A 241 -16.42 -22.84 5.46
N ASP A 242 -15.73 -21.71 5.51
CA ASP A 242 -15.24 -20.99 4.33
C ASP A 242 -13.70 -21.02 4.21
N ILE A 243 -12.97 -21.25 5.32
CA ILE A 243 -11.51 -21.42 5.31
C ILE A 243 -11.09 -22.79 4.72
N VAL A 244 -9.86 -22.85 4.20
CA VAL A 244 -9.24 -24.10 3.69
C VAL A 244 -7.88 -24.31 4.35
N PRO A 245 -7.30 -25.52 4.27
CA PRO A 245 -5.97 -25.75 4.84
C PRO A 245 -4.91 -24.83 4.20
N PRO A 246 -3.90 -24.37 4.96
CA PRO A 246 -2.82 -23.55 4.42
C PRO A 246 -2.06 -24.27 3.29
N ASP A 247 -1.52 -23.50 2.34
CA ASP A 247 -0.77 -23.99 1.18
C ASP A 247 -1.55 -25.03 0.35
N THR A 248 -2.87 -24.85 0.21
CA THR A 248 -3.70 -25.67 -0.69
C THR A 248 -4.42 -24.89 -1.78
N GLU A 249 -4.54 -23.57 -1.62
CA GLU A 249 -5.20 -22.67 -2.58
C GLU A 249 -4.63 -21.25 -2.42
N PHE A 250 -4.46 -20.55 -3.55
CA PHE A 250 -4.13 -19.12 -3.55
C PHE A 250 -5.40 -18.28 -3.35
N ARG A 251 -5.43 -17.47 -2.29
CA ARG A 251 -6.57 -16.62 -1.93
C ARG A 251 -6.12 -15.19 -1.72
N TYR A 252 -6.04 -14.43 -2.82
CA TYR A 252 -5.45 -13.09 -2.84
C TYR A 252 -6.09 -12.10 -1.85
N GLY A 253 -5.23 -11.34 -1.16
CA GLY A 253 -5.56 -10.16 -0.37
C GLY A 253 -6.33 -10.46 0.90
N GLY A 254 -6.87 -9.40 1.50
CA GLY A 254 -7.82 -9.48 2.59
C GLY A 254 -7.15 -9.53 3.96
N ALA A 255 -7.94 -9.97 4.94
CA ALA A 255 -7.60 -9.84 6.34
C ALA A 255 -6.38 -10.66 6.82
N GLN A 256 -5.88 -11.59 6.00
CA GLN A 256 -4.59 -12.25 6.29
C GLN A 256 -3.43 -11.25 6.40
N TRP A 257 -3.49 -10.12 5.67
CA TRP A 257 -2.50 -9.05 5.78
C TRP A 257 -2.64 -8.27 7.09
N GLN A 258 -3.87 -8.08 7.59
CA GLN A 258 -4.13 -7.49 8.90
C GLN A 258 -3.60 -8.37 10.02
N VAL A 259 -3.77 -9.68 9.90
CA VAL A 259 -3.15 -10.64 10.82
C VAL A 259 -1.63 -10.49 10.77
N ALA A 260 -1.02 -10.48 9.58
CA ALA A 260 0.44 -10.33 9.45
C ALA A 260 0.95 -9.05 10.15
N GLY A 261 0.26 -7.93 10.00
CA GLY A 261 0.57 -6.70 10.70
C GLY A 261 0.40 -6.80 12.23
N GLY A 262 -0.68 -7.44 12.70
CA GLY A 262 -0.91 -7.68 14.13
C GLY A 262 0.16 -8.58 14.76
N VAL A 263 0.62 -9.60 14.03
CA VAL A 263 1.75 -10.45 14.45
C VAL A 263 3.05 -9.64 14.51
N ALA A 264 3.30 -8.76 13.53
CA ALA A 264 4.48 -7.90 13.54
C ALA A 264 4.51 -6.95 14.76
N GLU A 265 3.37 -6.33 15.11
CA GLU A 265 3.28 -5.52 16.33
C GLU A 265 3.50 -6.34 17.60
N ALA A 266 2.92 -7.55 17.66
CA ALA A 266 3.07 -8.42 18.83
C ALA A 266 4.51 -8.93 19.00
N ALA A 267 5.16 -9.39 17.93
CA ALA A 267 6.53 -9.89 17.95
C ALA A 267 7.55 -8.80 18.33
N SER A 268 7.35 -7.58 17.85
CA SER A 268 8.27 -6.46 18.10
C SER A 268 7.97 -5.69 19.39
N GLY A 269 6.73 -5.73 19.88
CA GLY A 269 6.24 -4.84 20.93
C GLY A 269 6.13 -3.37 20.50
N LYS A 270 6.12 -3.09 19.19
CA LYS A 270 6.09 -1.74 18.61
C LYS A 270 4.81 -1.54 17.80
N SER A 271 4.34 -0.30 17.70
CA SER A 271 3.23 0.04 16.80
C SER A 271 3.68 -0.04 15.35
N TRP A 272 2.74 -0.25 14.44
CA TRP A 272 3.01 -0.29 13.00
C TRP A 272 3.73 0.96 12.49
N SER A 273 3.35 2.15 12.97
CA SER A 273 3.99 3.41 12.62
C SER A 273 5.47 3.46 13.01
N VAL A 274 5.84 2.89 14.16
CA VAL A 274 7.24 2.82 14.60
C VAL A 274 8.01 1.80 13.76
N LEU A 275 7.39 0.67 13.40
CA LEU A 275 8.00 -0.31 12.51
C LEU A 275 8.30 0.29 11.13
N ILE A 276 7.36 1.03 10.53
CA ILE A 276 7.60 1.71 9.26
C ILE A 276 8.75 2.73 9.36
N ASP A 277 8.77 3.51 10.45
CA ASP A 277 9.81 4.51 10.65
C ASP A 277 11.21 3.88 10.76
N GLU A 278 11.35 2.88 11.62
CA GLU A 278 12.64 2.24 11.90
C GLU A 278 13.13 1.32 10.77
N VAL A 279 12.22 0.64 10.08
CA VAL A 279 12.58 -0.31 9.01
C VAL A 279 12.90 0.44 7.71
N TYR A 280 12.11 1.46 7.34
CA TYR A 280 12.22 2.09 6.03
C TYR A 280 12.52 3.58 6.07
N VAL A 281 11.76 4.38 6.83
CA VAL A 281 11.85 5.85 6.75
C VAL A 281 13.24 6.33 7.15
N GLN A 282 13.72 5.95 8.34
CA GLN A 282 15.04 6.38 8.81
C GLN A 282 16.19 5.76 7.98
N PRO A 283 16.22 4.45 7.69
CA PRO A 283 17.34 3.86 6.95
C PRO A 283 17.43 4.30 5.49
N CYS A 284 16.30 4.58 4.85
CA CYS A 284 16.24 4.97 3.44
C CYS A 284 16.08 6.47 3.22
N GLY A 285 15.94 7.25 4.30
CA GLY A 285 15.75 8.70 4.23
C GLY A 285 14.45 9.09 3.52
N LEU A 286 13.38 8.31 3.72
CA LEU A 286 12.10 8.58 3.08
C LEU A 286 11.42 9.79 3.73
N GLU A 287 10.72 10.59 2.93
CA GLU A 287 10.03 11.79 3.43
C GLU A 287 8.54 11.54 3.69
N ALA A 288 7.92 10.70 2.87
CA ALA A 288 6.51 10.36 2.94
C ALA A 288 6.32 8.87 2.69
N LEU A 289 6.37 8.08 3.76
CA LEU A 289 5.85 6.72 3.79
C LEU A 289 5.15 6.48 5.13
N ALA A 290 3.85 6.26 5.08
CA ALA A 290 3.07 5.88 6.25
C ALA A 290 1.78 5.15 5.85
N PHE A 291 1.08 4.62 6.84
CA PHE A 291 -0.12 3.82 6.66
C PHE A 291 -1.32 4.46 7.36
N ASN A 292 -2.51 4.27 6.78
CA ASN A 292 -3.79 4.62 7.39
C ASN A 292 -4.86 3.57 7.00
N ASN A 293 -6.12 3.82 7.34
CA ASN A 293 -7.27 3.01 6.90
C ASN A 293 -8.36 3.95 6.34
N HIS A 294 -8.14 4.42 5.12
CA HIS A 294 -8.93 5.49 4.51
C HIS A 294 -10.28 5.05 3.94
N PHE A 295 -10.50 3.73 3.78
CA PHE A 295 -11.60 3.16 2.99
C PHE A 295 -13.00 3.65 3.35
N ILE A 296 -13.25 3.94 4.63
CA ILE A 296 -14.55 4.50 5.08
C ILE A 296 -14.44 5.92 5.66
N GLN A 297 -13.24 6.52 5.62
CA GLN A 297 -13.02 7.88 6.12
C GLN A 297 -13.29 8.94 5.05
N LEU A 298 -13.03 8.61 3.78
CA LEU A 298 -13.18 9.52 2.67
C LEU A 298 -14.44 9.20 1.87
N ALA A 299 -15.17 10.24 1.46
CA ALA A 299 -16.35 10.10 0.61
C ALA A 299 -15.94 9.68 -0.81
N GLY A 300 -16.62 8.70 -1.38
CA GLY A 300 -16.38 8.25 -2.76
C GLY A 300 -16.85 6.81 -3.00
N ASP A 301 -16.64 6.33 -4.22
CA ASP A 301 -16.68 4.91 -4.53
C ASP A 301 -15.41 4.25 -3.96
N PRO A 302 -15.50 3.23 -3.09
CA PRO A 302 -14.32 2.61 -2.48
C PRO A 302 -13.37 1.98 -3.51
N ASN A 303 -13.84 1.70 -4.73
CA ASN A 303 -13.05 1.14 -5.83
C ASN A 303 -12.41 2.20 -6.74
N ARG A 304 -12.54 3.49 -6.41
CA ARG A 304 -11.96 4.62 -7.15
C ARG A 304 -11.04 5.41 -6.24
N TYR A 305 -10.07 6.10 -6.83
CA TYR A 305 -9.24 7.02 -6.06
C TYR A 305 -10.10 8.07 -5.33
N PRO A 306 -9.95 8.24 -4.01
CA PRO A 306 -10.77 9.17 -3.25
C PRO A 306 -10.30 10.60 -3.48
N ALA A 307 -10.98 11.34 -4.36
CA ALA A 307 -10.69 12.74 -4.65
C ALA A 307 -10.52 13.64 -3.39
N PRO A 308 -11.27 13.44 -2.28
CA PRO A 308 -11.05 14.22 -1.06
C PRO A 308 -9.67 14.06 -0.41
N PHE A 309 -8.90 13.00 -0.71
CA PHE A 309 -7.55 12.84 -0.19
C PHE A 309 -6.62 13.95 -0.69
N ASN A 310 -6.73 14.32 -1.97
CA ASN A 310 -6.05 15.46 -2.59
C ASN A 310 -4.56 15.62 -2.23
N SER A 311 -3.81 14.51 -2.19
CA SER A 311 -2.39 14.48 -1.81
C SER A 311 -2.08 15.06 -0.40
N ASP A 312 -3.07 15.05 0.50
CA ASP A 312 -2.95 15.62 1.83
C ASP A 312 -3.33 14.59 2.91
N PRO A 313 -2.34 13.95 3.56
CA PRO A 313 -2.57 13.01 4.66
C PRO A 313 -3.35 13.60 5.83
N SER A 314 -3.39 14.93 6.02
CA SER A 314 -4.16 15.56 7.11
C SER A 314 -5.68 15.45 6.94
N THR A 315 -6.14 15.03 5.75
CA THR A 315 -7.53 14.69 5.48
C THR A 315 -7.99 13.39 6.16
N LEU A 316 -7.04 12.57 6.63
CA LEU A 316 -7.29 11.30 7.29
C LEU A 316 -7.21 11.45 8.81
N ALA A 317 -8.18 10.87 9.52
CA ALA A 317 -8.08 10.73 10.96
C ALA A 317 -6.97 9.71 11.31
N PRO A 318 -6.21 9.94 12.39
CA PRO A 318 -5.30 8.93 12.93
C PRO A 318 -6.05 7.64 13.30
N THR A 319 -5.38 6.49 13.15
CA THR A 319 -5.94 5.18 13.49
C THR A 319 -4.85 4.25 14.01
N ASP A 320 -5.21 3.40 14.98
CA ASP A 320 -4.39 2.29 15.47
C ASP A 320 -4.70 0.97 14.74
N ASN A 321 -5.61 1.00 13.74
CA ASN A 321 -5.91 -0.11 12.85
C ASN A 321 -5.71 0.29 11.37
N PRO A 322 -4.48 0.65 10.96
CA PRO A 322 -4.17 0.89 9.55
C PRO A 322 -4.47 -0.36 8.69
N ASN A 323 -4.83 -0.15 7.43
CA ASN A 323 -5.04 -1.28 6.52
C ASN A 323 -3.69 -1.78 5.99
N MET A 324 -3.32 -3.02 6.30
CA MET A 324 -2.01 -3.59 5.94
C MET A 324 -1.90 -3.85 4.45
N GLU A 325 -2.96 -4.32 3.81
CA GLU A 325 -2.88 -4.67 2.40
C GLU A 325 -3.00 -3.48 1.46
N GLY A 326 -3.44 -2.32 1.95
CA GLY A 326 -3.95 -1.24 1.11
C GLY A 326 -3.83 0.18 1.68
N GLY A 327 -3.26 0.34 2.86
CA GLY A 327 -3.29 1.60 3.61
C GLY A 327 -2.11 2.52 3.39
N ALA A 328 -1.09 2.12 2.62
CA ALA A 328 0.09 2.97 2.42
C ALA A 328 -0.24 4.19 1.55
N TYR A 329 0.39 5.30 1.90
CA TYR A 329 0.54 6.46 1.03
C TYR A 329 2.00 6.86 0.95
N VAL A 330 2.41 7.35 -0.21
CA VAL A 330 3.82 7.52 -0.55
C VAL A 330 4.02 8.50 -1.71
N THR A 331 5.21 9.10 -1.82
CA THR A 331 5.61 9.84 -3.03
C THR A 331 6.22 8.91 -4.09
N THR A 332 6.31 9.41 -5.31
CA THR A 332 7.06 8.70 -6.38
C THR A 332 8.53 8.47 -6.03
N GLY A 333 9.21 9.47 -5.44
CA GLY A 333 10.61 9.37 -5.05
C GLY A 333 10.84 8.32 -3.98
N ASP A 334 10.03 8.34 -2.91
CA ASP A 334 10.17 7.40 -1.79
C ASP A 334 9.89 5.96 -2.23
N TYR A 335 8.89 5.73 -3.08
CA TYR A 335 8.64 4.38 -3.60
C TYR A 335 9.80 3.90 -4.50
N GLY A 336 10.37 4.79 -5.32
CA GLY A 336 11.57 4.47 -6.11
C GLY A 336 12.77 4.08 -5.25
N ALA A 337 12.96 4.73 -4.09
CA ALA A 337 13.99 4.35 -3.12
C ALA A 337 13.77 2.93 -2.56
N LEU A 338 12.52 2.54 -2.30
CA LEU A 338 12.19 1.18 -1.88
C LEU A 338 12.48 0.15 -2.98
N LEU A 339 12.14 0.44 -4.24
CA LEU A 339 12.49 -0.44 -5.37
C LEU A 339 14.00 -0.60 -5.52
N LEU A 340 14.75 0.50 -5.36
CA LEU A 340 16.21 0.46 -5.42
C LEU A 340 16.82 -0.35 -4.27
N MET A 341 16.22 -0.32 -3.08
CA MET A 341 16.61 -1.17 -1.95
C MET A 341 16.44 -2.65 -2.25
N HIS A 342 15.33 -3.03 -2.90
CA HIS A 342 15.11 -4.40 -3.36
C HIS A 342 16.16 -4.84 -4.40
N LEU A 343 16.53 -3.96 -5.34
CA LEU A 343 17.55 -4.24 -6.35
C LEU A 343 19.00 -4.25 -5.79
N ARG A 344 19.20 -3.75 -4.58
CA ARG A 344 20.50 -3.66 -3.89
C ARG A 344 20.58 -4.61 -2.70
N ASP A 345 19.95 -5.78 -2.80
CA ASP A 345 20.00 -6.84 -1.80
C ASP A 345 19.67 -6.36 -0.38
N GLY A 346 18.67 -5.48 -0.27
CA GLY A 346 18.17 -4.98 1.00
C GLY A 346 18.90 -3.74 1.53
N MET A 347 19.71 -3.05 0.71
CA MET A 347 20.52 -1.91 1.14
C MET A 347 19.90 -0.55 0.76
N CYS A 348 19.79 0.34 1.74
CA CYS A 348 19.55 1.76 1.55
C CYS A 348 20.83 2.54 1.89
N GLY A 349 21.60 2.92 0.86
CA GLY A 349 22.94 3.46 1.05
C GLY A 349 23.83 2.45 1.79
N GLU A 350 24.35 2.84 2.95
CA GLU A 350 25.16 1.95 3.81
C GLU A 350 24.31 1.16 4.82
N SER A 351 23.00 1.44 4.93
CA SER A 351 22.09 0.81 5.89
C SER A 351 21.50 -0.47 5.32
N ARG A 352 21.65 -1.58 6.04
CA ARG A 352 20.96 -2.84 5.72
C ARG A 352 19.55 -2.83 6.29
N VAL A 353 18.56 -2.73 5.41
CA VAL A 353 17.13 -2.82 5.72
C VAL A 353 16.70 -4.27 5.77
N LEU A 354 17.04 -5.07 4.75
CA LEU A 354 16.76 -6.51 4.68
C LEU A 354 18.04 -7.29 4.39
N SER A 355 18.09 -8.55 4.81
CA SER A 355 19.11 -9.48 4.34
C SER A 355 18.86 -9.83 2.87
N ALA A 356 19.94 -10.15 2.13
CA ALA A 356 19.82 -10.62 0.75
C ALA A 356 18.93 -11.88 0.66
N ALA A 357 19.05 -12.79 1.63
CA ALA A 357 18.23 -13.99 1.70
C ALA A 357 16.73 -13.67 1.89
N SER A 358 16.41 -12.63 2.66
CA SER A 358 15.04 -12.15 2.81
C SER A 358 14.50 -11.54 1.52
N ILE A 359 15.31 -10.78 0.78
CA ILE A 359 14.96 -10.27 -0.55
C ILE A 359 14.67 -11.41 -1.53
N ASP A 360 15.59 -12.38 -1.65
CA ASP A 360 15.42 -13.56 -2.52
C ASP A 360 14.12 -14.30 -2.21
N ARG A 361 13.83 -14.47 -0.91
CA ARG A 361 12.62 -15.14 -0.45
C ARG A 361 11.35 -14.36 -0.79
N MET A 362 11.38 -13.03 -0.70
CA MET A 362 10.23 -12.20 -1.09
C MET A 362 9.94 -12.25 -2.59
N HIS A 363 11.00 -12.36 -3.42
CA HIS A 363 10.89 -12.39 -4.88
C HIS A 363 10.56 -13.78 -5.45
N SER A 364 10.83 -14.84 -4.70
CA SER A 364 10.60 -16.23 -5.13
C SER A 364 9.11 -16.55 -5.28
N ASP A 365 8.76 -17.37 -6.29
CA ASP A 365 7.40 -17.85 -6.50
C ASP A 365 7.03 -18.92 -5.46
N ARG A 366 6.61 -18.47 -4.28
CA ARG A 366 6.26 -19.34 -3.16
C ARG A 366 5.09 -20.26 -3.50
N ILE A 367 4.12 -19.81 -4.31
CA ILE A 367 2.96 -20.64 -4.68
C ILE A 367 3.41 -21.88 -5.46
N LEU A 368 4.34 -21.70 -6.40
CA LEU A 368 4.94 -22.82 -7.12
C LEU A 368 5.75 -23.73 -6.19
N GLU A 369 6.58 -23.15 -5.32
CA GLU A 369 7.47 -23.89 -4.44
C GLU A 369 6.73 -24.70 -3.35
N ALA A 370 5.68 -24.11 -2.77
CA ALA A 370 4.98 -24.68 -1.62
C ALA A 370 4.02 -25.81 -2.03
N TYR A 371 3.23 -25.64 -3.10
CA TYR A 371 2.22 -26.62 -3.48
C TYR A 371 1.94 -26.74 -4.99
N GLY A 372 2.75 -26.10 -5.84
CA GLY A 372 2.77 -26.35 -7.28
C GLY A 372 1.58 -25.79 -8.05
N ASP A 373 0.99 -24.68 -7.58
CA ASP A 373 -0.23 -24.09 -8.16
C ASP A 373 0.04 -22.76 -8.90
N VAL A 374 -1.03 -22.08 -9.29
CA VAL A 374 -1.05 -20.78 -9.98
C VAL A 374 -1.78 -19.75 -9.13
N ALA A 375 -1.39 -18.48 -9.26
CA ALA A 375 -2.07 -17.38 -8.56
C ALA A 375 -3.29 -16.84 -9.34
N TRP A 376 -3.15 -16.66 -10.65
CA TRP A 376 -4.22 -16.14 -11.52
C TRP A 376 -4.39 -16.98 -12.80
N GLY A 377 -3.28 -17.38 -13.40
CA GLY A 377 -3.23 -18.25 -14.57
C GLY A 377 -1.89 -18.97 -14.66
N ALA A 378 -1.73 -19.86 -15.64
CA ALA A 378 -0.55 -20.74 -15.75
C ALA A 378 0.80 -20.00 -15.71
N GLY A 379 0.86 -18.79 -16.26
CA GLY A 379 2.04 -17.93 -16.28
C GLY A 379 2.19 -17.01 -15.06
N THR A 380 1.33 -17.10 -14.04
CA THR A 380 1.31 -16.15 -12.92
C THR A 380 1.52 -16.88 -11.58
N GLY A 381 2.61 -16.55 -10.91
CA GLY A 381 2.92 -16.93 -9.54
C GLY A 381 2.73 -15.79 -8.54
N TYR A 382 3.08 -16.04 -7.29
CA TYR A 382 3.08 -15.02 -6.25
C TYR A 382 4.17 -15.30 -5.22
N GLY A 383 4.96 -14.27 -4.90
CA GLY A 383 5.95 -14.27 -3.83
C GLY A 383 5.40 -13.68 -2.54
N MET A 384 6.21 -12.93 -1.80
CA MET A 384 5.75 -12.22 -0.61
C MET A 384 5.49 -10.75 -0.96
N GLY A 385 4.23 -10.44 -1.25
CA GLY A 385 3.83 -9.10 -1.71
C GLY A 385 4.14 -8.79 -3.17
N TRP A 386 4.49 -9.79 -3.98
CA TRP A 386 4.85 -9.62 -5.39
C TRP A 386 4.11 -10.63 -6.27
N TRP A 387 3.41 -10.14 -7.29
CA TRP A 387 2.99 -10.97 -8.43
C TRP A 387 4.22 -11.36 -9.24
N VAL A 388 4.31 -12.62 -9.64
CA VAL A 388 5.42 -13.16 -10.45
C VAL A 388 4.91 -13.50 -11.84
N ASP A 389 5.45 -12.86 -12.86
CA ASP A 389 5.29 -13.27 -14.25
C ASP A 389 6.33 -14.35 -14.57
N ARG A 390 5.87 -15.59 -14.77
CA ARG A 390 6.72 -16.75 -15.03
C ARG A 390 7.28 -16.78 -16.47
N GLU A 391 6.71 -15.99 -17.38
CA GLU A 391 7.18 -15.91 -18.77
C GLU A 391 8.33 -14.92 -18.88
N THR A 392 8.20 -13.75 -18.26
CA THR A 392 9.19 -12.68 -18.33
C THR A 392 10.18 -12.66 -17.16
N GLY A 393 9.83 -13.28 -16.02
CA GLY A 393 10.58 -13.17 -14.77
C GLY A 393 10.35 -11.86 -14.02
N ARG A 394 9.52 -10.96 -14.56
CA ARG A 394 9.17 -9.68 -13.93
C ARG A 394 8.31 -9.92 -12.69
N ILE A 395 8.54 -9.11 -11.67
CA ILE A 395 7.66 -9.05 -10.49
C ILE A 395 6.98 -7.69 -10.36
N SER A 396 5.76 -7.65 -9.84
CA SER A 396 4.97 -6.41 -9.72
C SER A 396 4.00 -6.42 -8.53
N ASP A 397 3.53 -5.24 -8.11
CA ASP A 397 2.59 -5.12 -6.98
C ASP A 397 1.52 -4.03 -7.24
N GLY A 398 0.67 -4.25 -8.25
CA GLY A 398 -0.32 -3.28 -8.71
C GLY A 398 -1.41 -2.95 -7.67
N GLY A 399 -1.71 -1.66 -7.52
CA GLY A 399 -2.69 -1.12 -6.59
C GLY A 399 -4.08 -0.87 -7.20
N LEU A 400 -5.11 -0.87 -6.34
CA LEU A 400 -6.50 -0.53 -6.70
C LEU A 400 -6.62 0.84 -7.37
N TYR A 401 -5.75 1.78 -7.01
CA TYR A 401 -5.82 3.17 -7.47
C TYR A 401 -4.97 3.50 -8.69
N GLY A 402 -4.37 2.48 -9.31
CA GLY A 402 -3.60 2.64 -10.55
C GLY A 402 -2.10 2.80 -10.34
N SER A 403 -1.59 2.61 -9.12
CA SER A 403 -0.16 2.39 -8.88
C SER A 403 0.28 1.04 -9.48
N VAL A 404 1.43 1.03 -10.13
CA VAL A 404 2.04 -0.17 -10.71
C VAL A 404 3.56 -0.10 -10.51
N PRO A 405 4.09 -0.63 -9.41
CA PRO A 405 5.51 -0.93 -9.26
C PRO A 405 5.86 -2.24 -9.94
N TRP A 406 7.03 -2.31 -10.56
CA TRP A 406 7.62 -3.56 -11.05
C TRP A 406 9.14 -3.56 -10.94
N LEU A 407 9.70 -4.77 -10.88
CA LEU A 407 11.12 -5.04 -10.93
C LEU A 407 11.40 -6.03 -12.05
N ASP A 408 12.44 -5.74 -12.83
CA ASP A 408 13.11 -6.69 -13.71
C ASP A 408 14.44 -7.07 -13.06
N LEU A 409 14.50 -8.30 -12.53
CA LEU A 409 15.65 -8.76 -11.77
C LEU A 409 16.81 -9.18 -12.67
N GLU A 410 16.56 -9.57 -13.92
CA GLU A 410 17.60 -9.98 -14.87
C GLU A 410 18.39 -8.76 -15.36
N ASP A 411 17.66 -7.73 -15.80
CA ASP A 411 18.27 -6.48 -16.25
C ASP A 411 18.61 -5.52 -15.08
N GLY A 412 18.14 -5.84 -13.87
CA GLY A 412 18.48 -5.16 -12.62
C GLY A 412 17.96 -3.73 -12.58
N TYR A 413 16.72 -3.51 -13.01
CA TYR A 413 16.02 -2.23 -12.95
C TYR A 413 14.62 -2.39 -12.33
N GLY A 414 14.06 -1.27 -11.92
CA GLY A 414 12.71 -1.20 -11.38
C GLY A 414 12.04 0.08 -11.79
N ALA A 415 10.72 0.09 -11.80
CA ALA A 415 9.96 1.31 -12.03
C ALA A 415 8.69 1.34 -11.20
N TYR A 416 8.29 2.56 -10.87
CA TYR A 416 7.04 2.82 -10.18
C TYR A 416 6.24 3.85 -10.98
N LEU A 417 5.15 3.36 -11.57
CA LEU A 417 4.13 4.19 -12.20
C LEU A 417 3.01 4.46 -11.20
N VAL A 418 2.52 5.69 -11.16
CA VAL A 418 1.33 6.03 -10.41
C VAL A 418 0.44 6.97 -11.19
N VAL A 419 -0.84 6.61 -11.23
CA VAL A 419 -1.96 7.50 -11.57
C VAL A 419 -2.94 7.49 -10.39
N GLU A 420 -3.87 8.43 -10.37
CA GLU A 420 -4.92 8.49 -9.35
C GLU A 420 -6.28 8.17 -9.97
N ALA A 421 -6.46 6.90 -10.34
CA ALA A 421 -7.62 6.42 -11.07
C ALA A 421 -8.12 5.08 -10.52
N ASP A 422 -8.08 4.03 -11.35
CA ASP A 422 -8.36 2.65 -11.00
C ASP A 422 -7.24 1.72 -11.50
N SER A 423 -7.22 0.51 -10.94
CA SER A 423 -6.19 -0.49 -11.23
C SER A 423 -6.13 -0.84 -12.72
N GLY A 424 -7.27 -0.92 -13.40
CA GLY A 424 -7.31 -1.23 -14.83
C GLY A 424 -6.61 -0.14 -15.66
N THR A 425 -6.87 1.13 -15.34
CA THR A 425 -6.25 2.28 -16.00
C THR A 425 -4.74 2.29 -15.80
N GLY A 426 -4.27 2.09 -14.56
CA GLY A 426 -2.84 2.03 -14.26
C GLY A 426 -2.13 0.87 -14.99
N ASN A 427 -2.72 -0.32 -14.98
CA ASN A 427 -2.16 -1.50 -15.67
C ASN A 427 -2.11 -1.33 -17.19
N VAL A 428 -3.09 -0.65 -17.81
CA VAL A 428 -3.03 -0.35 -19.24
C VAL A 428 -1.84 0.56 -19.56
N LEU A 429 -1.64 1.62 -18.78
CA LEU A 429 -0.49 2.51 -18.99
C LEU A 429 0.84 1.79 -18.74
N ALA A 430 0.96 1.01 -17.65
CA ALA A 430 2.16 0.20 -17.40
C ALA A 430 2.43 -0.77 -18.55
N GLY A 431 1.40 -1.41 -19.09
CA GLY A 431 1.49 -2.30 -20.26
C GLY A 431 2.05 -1.62 -21.51
N LEU A 432 1.76 -0.33 -21.72
CA LEU A 432 2.36 0.45 -22.81
C LEU A 432 3.83 0.82 -22.56
N LEU A 433 4.27 0.77 -21.30
CA LEU A 433 5.58 1.24 -20.88
C LEU A 433 6.59 0.12 -20.61
N TYR A 434 6.18 -1.13 -20.37
CA TYR A 434 7.11 -2.22 -20.04
C TYR A 434 8.25 -2.33 -21.07
N ASP A 435 7.93 -2.58 -22.33
CA ASP A 435 8.94 -2.75 -23.39
C ASP A 435 9.70 -1.45 -23.68
N VAL A 436 9.04 -0.30 -23.49
CA VAL A 436 9.64 1.02 -23.72
C VAL A 436 10.70 1.33 -22.66
N VAL A 437 10.40 1.03 -21.39
CA VAL A 437 11.34 1.18 -20.27
C VAL A 437 12.47 0.15 -20.41
N GLU A 438 12.17 -1.12 -20.72
CA GLU A 438 13.20 -2.14 -20.96
C GLU A 438 14.17 -1.71 -22.07
N ALA A 439 13.66 -1.25 -23.21
CA ALA A 439 14.49 -0.79 -24.32
C ALA A 439 15.33 0.43 -23.96
N ALA A 440 14.77 1.38 -23.20
CA ALA A 440 15.48 2.56 -22.74
C ALA A 440 16.63 2.23 -21.77
N VAL A 441 16.43 1.23 -20.90
CA VAL A 441 17.40 0.79 -19.89
C VAL A 441 18.50 -0.10 -20.50
N THR A 442 18.13 -1.03 -21.37
CA THR A 442 19.05 -2.05 -21.93
C THR A 442 19.70 -1.63 -23.24
N GLY A 443 19.18 -0.59 -23.91
CA GLY A 443 19.60 -0.17 -25.25
C GLY A 443 19.21 -1.13 -26.36
N SER A 444 18.32 -2.10 -26.10
CA SER A 444 17.87 -3.11 -27.05
C SER A 444 16.36 -3.03 -27.28
N PHE A 445 15.93 -2.78 -28.50
CA PHE A 445 14.56 -3.13 -28.91
C PHE A 445 14.55 -4.63 -29.19
N ARG A 446 13.86 -5.43 -28.37
CA ARG A 446 13.67 -6.86 -28.62
C ARG A 446 12.66 -7.10 -29.74
#